data_AF-A0A1X7DM47-F1
#
_entry.id   AF-A0A1X7DM47-F1
#
_cell.length_a   1.000
_cell.length_b   1.000
_cell.length_c   1.000
_cell.angle_alpha   90.00
_cell.angle_beta   90.00
_cell.angle_gamma   90.00
#
_symmetry.space_group_name_H-M   'P 1'
#
loop_
_entity.id
_entity.type
_entity.pdbx_description
1 polymer ?
#
loop_
_entity_poly.entity_id
_entity_poly.type
_entity_poly.pdbx_seq_one_letter_code
_entity_poly.pdbx_strand_id
1 'polypeptide(L)'
;MAGIRDFDAVQPQLTFETAAGRSKTALWSRGRSIVLIVEGREHEFRFNGTLTETRALALLSEHHVPVEREDAARIAVFRTAAVCLLALVLLFLIT
;
A
#
# COMPACT_ATOMS: atom_id res chain seq x y z
N MET A 1 -5.75 31.30 -29.13
CA MET A 1 -4.95 30.06 -29.32
C MET A 1 -5.31 29.13 -28.19
N ALA A 2 -6.10 28.10 -28.51
CA ALA A 2 -6.64 27.16 -27.55
C ALA A 2 -5.73 25.94 -27.40
N GLY A 3 -5.72 25.40 -26.17
CA GLY A 3 -5.46 23.99 -25.90
C GLY A 3 -4.00 23.60 -25.77
N ILE A 4 -3.69 22.94 -24.64
CA ILE A 4 -2.90 21.69 -24.52
C ILE A 4 -2.28 21.71 -23.12
N ARG A 5 -3.00 21.13 -22.15
CA ARG A 5 -2.44 20.31 -21.05
C ARG A 5 -3.51 19.28 -20.66
N ASP A 6 -3.94 18.52 -21.65
CA ASP A 6 -4.67 17.26 -21.46
C ASP A 6 -3.60 16.18 -21.30
N PHE A 7 -3.05 16.09 -20.09
CA PHE A 7 -2.20 14.98 -19.64
C PHE A 7 -2.97 14.10 -18.64
N ASP A 8 -4.30 14.11 -18.72
CA ASP A 8 -5.09 12.99 -18.23
C ASP A 8 -4.87 11.85 -19.24
N ALA A 9 -3.76 11.15 -19.06
CA ALA A 9 -3.59 9.83 -19.62
C ALA A 9 -4.82 9.03 -19.19
N VAL A 10 -5.74 8.85 -20.14
CA VAL A 10 -6.82 7.87 -20.12
C VAL A 10 -6.13 6.51 -19.95
N GLN A 11 -5.74 6.19 -18.72
CA GLN A 11 -5.44 4.83 -18.34
C GLN A 11 -6.78 4.12 -18.52
N PRO A 12 -6.85 3.03 -19.30
CA PRO A 12 -8.06 2.22 -19.31
C PRO A 12 -8.38 1.94 -17.85
N GLN A 13 -9.60 2.25 -17.40
CA GLN A 13 -10.01 2.04 -16.01
C GLN A 13 -9.77 0.57 -15.69
N LEU A 14 -8.59 0.26 -15.16
CA LEU A 14 -8.17 -1.09 -14.84
C LEU A 14 -9.01 -1.43 -13.64
N THR A 15 -10.05 -2.23 -13.84
CA THR A 15 -10.92 -2.64 -12.75
C THR A 15 -10.08 -3.36 -11.71
N PHE A 16 -10.42 -3.16 -10.44
CA PHE A 16 -9.68 -3.76 -9.33
C PHE A 16 -9.47 -5.27 -9.51
N GLU A 17 -10.45 -5.97 -10.07
CA GLU A 17 -10.40 -7.41 -10.35
C GLU A 17 -9.32 -7.76 -11.40
N THR A 18 -9.24 -7.00 -12.50
CA THR A 18 -8.20 -7.20 -13.52
C THR A 18 -6.81 -6.81 -13.01
N ALA A 19 -6.73 -5.78 -12.16
CA ALA A 19 -5.49 -5.37 -11.51
C ALA A 19 -5.00 -6.41 -10.50
N ALA A 20 -5.91 -6.99 -9.70
CA ALA A 20 -5.60 -8.02 -8.71
C ALA A 20 -5.10 -9.31 -9.36
N GLY A 21 -5.65 -9.71 -10.52
CA GLY A 21 -5.17 -10.88 -11.25
C GLY A 21 -3.79 -10.72 -11.90
N ARG A 22 -3.31 -9.47 -12.09
CA ARG A 22 -2.01 -9.17 -12.72
C ARG A 22 -0.98 -8.59 -11.76
N SER A 23 -1.37 -8.31 -10.52
CA SER A 23 -0.48 -7.71 -9.53
C SER A 23 0.45 -8.77 -8.95
N LYS A 24 1.69 -8.35 -8.71
CA LYS A 24 2.68 -9.20 -8.01
C LYS A 24 2.67 -8.96 -6.50
N THR A 25 2.23 -7.77 -6.09
CA THR A 25 2.23 -7.33 -4.69
C THR A 25 1.15 -6.27 -4.50
N ALA A 26 0.57 -6.22 -3.31
CA ALA A 26 -0.38 -5.22 -2.90
C ALA A 26 0.08 -4.55 -1.60
N LEU A 27 0.00 -3.22 -1.53
CA LEU A 27 0.18 -2.44 -0.30
C LEU A 27 -1.18 -2.04 0.22
N TRP A 28 -1.48 -2.41 1.46
CA TRP A 28 -2.76 -2.16 2.09
C TRP A 28 -2.65 -1.07 3.16
N SER A 29 -3.48 -0.04 3.01
CA SER A 29 -3.68 1.04 3.96
C SER A 29 -5.05 0.85 4.62
N ARG A 30 -5.07 0.46 5.88
CA ARG A 30 -6.29 0.06 6.59
C ARG A 30 -7.37 1.14 6.52
N GLY A 31 -8.57 0.76 6.07
CA GLY A 31 -9.74 1.63 5.99
C GLY A 31 -9.66 2.79 5.00
N ARG A 32 -8.60 2.89 4.18
CA ARG A 32 -8.38 4.01 3.26
C ARG A 32 -8.29 3.58 1.80
N SER A 33 -7.28 2.78 1.48
CA SER A 33 -6.99 2.37 0.11
C SER A 33 -6.11 1.13 0.06
N ILE A 34 -6.01 0.58 -1.14
CA ILE A 34 -5.09 -0.50 -1.46
C ILE A 34 -4.37 -0.14 -2.75
N VAL A 35 -3.05 -0.23 -2.74
CA VAL A 35 -2.21 0.04 -3.89
C VAL A 35 -1.78 -1.30 -4.48
N LEU A 36 -2.11 -1.55 -5.74
CA LEU A 36 -1.68 -2.73 -6.46
C LEU A 36 -0.48 -2.39 -7.32
N ILE A 37 0.57 -3.22 -7.24
CA ILE A 37 1.75 -3.08 -8.08
C ILE A 37 1.60 -4.03 -9.28
N VAL A 38 1.27 -3.47 -10.44
CA VAL A 38 1.09 -4.18 -11.70
C VAL A 38 2.20 -3.74 -12.65
N GLU A 39 3.03 -4.68 -13.11
CA GLU A 39 4.13 -4.38 -14.06
C GLU A 39 5.08 -3.25 -13.60
N GLY A 40 5.28 -3.12 -12.28
CA GLY A 40 6.14 -2.08 -11.70
C GLY A 40 5.49 -0.70 -11.60
N ARG A 41 4.18 -0.59 -11.86
CA ARG A 41 3.39 0.62 -11.66
C ARG A 41 2.44 0.46 -10.48
N GLU A 42 2.34 1.50 -9.68
CA GLU A 42 1.42 1.59 -8.55
C GLU A 42 0.04 2.06 -9.02
N HIS A 43 -0.98 1.31 -8.66
CA HIS A 43 -2.38 1.65 -8.92
C HIS A 43 -3.13 1.72 -7.58
N GLU A 44 -3.48 2.93 -7.14
CA GLU A 44 -4.24 3.15 -5.91
C GLU A 44 -5.74 2.94 -6.15
N PHE A 45 -6.35 2.07 -5.36
CA PHE A 45 -7.79 1.85 -5.30
C PHE A 45 -8.30 2.25 -3.92
N ARG A 46 -9.12 3.31 -3.86
CA ARG A 46 -9.74 3.77 -2.61
C ARG A 46 -10.94 2.90 -2.25
N PHE A 47 -11.07 2.59 -0.96
CA PHE A 47 -12.28 1.92 -0.49
C PHE A 47 -13.46 2.88 -0.55
N ASN A 48 -14.55 2.44 -1.18
CA ASN A 48 -15.77 3.21 -1.36
C ASN A 48 -16.97 2.25 -1.32
N GLY A 49 -18.18 2.75 -1.60
CA GLY A 49 -19.39 1.91 -1.57
C GLY A 49 -19.38 0.72 -2.54
N THR A 50 -18.53 0.74 -3.58
CA THR A 50 -18.43 -0.35 -4.58
C THR A 50 -17.27 -1.31 -4.29
N LEU A 51 -16.19 -0.83 -3.66
CA LEU A 51 -15.03 -1.62 -3.25
C LEU A 51 -14.84 -1.52 -1.73
N THR A 52 -15.28 -2.53 -1.00
CA THR A 52 -15.04 -2.65 0.43
C THR A 52 -13.68 -3.27 0.72
N GLU A 53 -13.08 -2.87 1.85
CA GLU A 53 -11.80 -3.42 2.32
C GLU A 53 -11.82 -4.96 2.40
N THR A 54 -12.89 -5.52 2.96
CA THR A 54 -13.06 -6.97 3.06
C THR A 54 -13.09 -7.66 1.70
N ARG A 55 -13.79 -7.07 0.72
CA ARG A 55 -13.88 -7.62 -0.65
C ARG A 55 -12.53 -7.53 -1.37
N ALA A 56 -11.81 -6.42 -1.19
CA ALA A 56 -10.49 -6.23 -1.77
C ALA A 56 -9.48 -7.26 -1.23
N LEU A 57 -9.45 -7.46 0.09
CA LEU A 57 -8.58 -8.45 0.72
C LEU A 57 -8.95 -9.89 0.33
N ALA A 58 -10.24 -10.21 0.22
CA ALA A 58 -10.69 -11.53 -0.22
C ALA A 58 -10.22 -11.85 -1.65
N LEU A 59 -10.37 -10.89 -2.58
CA LEU A 59 -9.91 -11.04 -3.97
C LEU A 59 -8.40 -11.20 -4.07
N LEU A 60 -7.63 -10.44 -3.29
CA LEU A 60 -6.16 -10.58 -3.28
C LEU A 60 -5.71 -11.91 -2.68
N SER A 61 -6.44 -12.41 -1.68
CA SER A 61 -6.21 -13.74 -1.14
C SER A 61 -6.50 -14.84 -2.16
N GLU A 62 -7.55 -14.70 -2.96
CA GLU A 62 -7.91 -15.65 -4.03
C GLU A 62 -6.82 -15.70 -5.12
N HIS A 63 -6.32 -14.53 -5.52
CA HIS A 63 -5.23 -14.40 -6.48
C HIS A 63 -3.83 -14.68 -5.90
N HIS A 64 -3.71 -15.10 -4.65
CA HIS A 64 -2.44 -15.36 -3.96
C HIS A 64 -1.46 -14.17 -4.01
N VAL A 65 -2.00 -12.95 -4.04
CA VAL A 65 -1.20 -11.74 -4.08
C VAL A 65 -0.74 -11.42 -2.65
N PRO A 66 0.58 -11.32 -2.41
CA PRO A 66 1.08 -10.92 -1.10
C PRO A 66 0.61 -9.49 -0.79
N VAL A 67 -0.08 -9.36 0.35
CA VAL A 67 -0.57 -8.08 0.86
C VAL A 67 0.35 -7.62 1.99
N GLU A 68 1.12 -6.59 1.75
CA GLU A 68 1.93 -5.93 2.76
C GLU A 68 1.16 -4.75 3.38
N ARG A 69 1.23 -4.61 4.70
CA ARG A 69 0.66 -3.43 5.36
C ARG A 69 1.61 -2.26 5.23
N GLU A 70 1.12 -1.14 4.72
CA GLU A 70 1.89 0.12 4.69
C GLU A 70 2.39 0.51 6.10
N ASP A 71 1.58 0.23 7.12
CA ASP A 71 1.94 0.46 8.52
C ASP A 71 3.07 -0.43 9.03
N ALA A 72 3.32 -1.59 8.43
CA ALA A 72 4.34 -2.52 8.91
C ALA A 72 5.75 -1.93 8.80
N ALA A 73 6.05 -1.24 7.70
CA ALA A 73 7.35 -0.56 7.52
C ALA A 73 7.53 0.57 8.54
N ARG A 74 6.49 1.39 8.75
CA ARG A 74 6.51 2.47 9.75
C ARG A 74 6.71 1.92 11.17
N ILE A 75 5.97 0.87 11.55
CA ILE A 75 6.07 0.23 12.86
C ILE A 75 7.47 -0.36 13.09
N ALA A 76 8.05 -1.01 12.06
CA ALA A 76 9.39 -1.58 12.15
C ALA A 76 10.46 -0.53 12.45
N VAL A 77 10.40 0.61 11.75
CA VAL A 77 11.32 1.74 11.96
C VAL A 77 11.15 2.36 13.35
N PHE A 78 9.92 2.61 13.78
CA PHE A 78 9.68 3.14 15.13
C PHE A 78 10.15 2.19 16.24
N ARG A 79 9.96 0.88 16.06
CA ARG A 79 10.47 -0.13 17.02
C ARG A 79 12.00 -0.12 17.07
N THR A 80 12.69 -0.09 15.94
CA THR A 80 14.16 -0.07 15.91
C THR A 80 14.69 1.20 16.56
N ALA A 81 14.09 2.36 16.25
CA ALA A 81 14.44 3.62 16.89
C ALA A 81 14.22 3.57 18.42
N ALA A 82 13.08 3.04 18.88
CA ALA A 82 12.79 2.91 20.31
C ALA A 82 13.78 1.98 21.02
N VAL A 83 14.16 0.85 20.41
CA VAL A 83 15.15 -0.08 20.97
C VAL A 83 16.53 0.60 21.07
N CYS A 84 16.95 1.33 20.04
CA CYS A 84 18.21 2.08 20.10
C CYS A 84 18.20 3.15 21.20
N LEU A 85 17.10 3.89 21.34
CA LEU A 85 16.96 4.91 22.36
C LEU A 85 17.00 4.30 23.77
N LEU A 86 16.35 3.16 23.97
CA LEU A 86 16.34 2.43 25.23
C LEU A 86 17.74 1.87 25.56
N ALA A 87 18.46 1.37 24.56
CA ALA A 87 19.85 0.93 24.72
C ALA A 87 20.79 2.08 25.11
N LEU A 88 20.62 3.28 24.52
CA LEU A 88 21.39 4.47 24.90
C LEU A 88 21.09 4.92 26.33
N VAL A 89 19.83 4.90 26.75
CA VAL A 89 19.44 5.23 28.14
C VAL A 89 20.07 4.24 29.12
N LEU A 90 20.04 2.94 28.81
CA LEU A 90 20.67 1.92 29.64
C LEU A 90 22.19 2.11 29.72
N LEU A 91 22.84 2.38 28.60
CA LEU A 91 24.27 2.70 28.57
C LEU A 91 24.59 3.90 29.46
N PHE A 92 23.82 4.99 29.34
CA PHE A 92 23.99 6.20 30.13
C PHE A 92 23.79 5.97 31.64
N LEU A 93 22.91 5.06 32.04
CA LEU A 93 22.69 4.73 33.45
C LEU A 93 23.79 3.83 34.03
N ILE A 94 24.49 3.08 33.17
CA ILE A 94 25.56 2.16 33.58
C ILE A 94 26.92 2.86 33.62
N THR A 95 27.13 3.87 32.76
CA THR A 95 28.32 4.75 32.77
C THR A 95 28.21 5.85 33.82
#